data_AF-A0A099GL48-F1
#
_entry.id   AF-A0A099GL48-F1
#
_cell.length_a   1.000
_cell.length_b   1.000
_cell.length_c   1.000
_cell.angle_alpha   90.00
_cell.angle_beta   90.00
_cell.angle_gamma   90.00
#
_symmetry.space_group_name_H-M   'P 1'
#
loop_
_entity.id
_entity.type
_entity.pdbx_description
1 polymer ?
#
loop_
_entity_poly.entity_id
_entity_poly.type
_entity_poly.pdbx_seq_one_letter_code
_entity_poly.pdbx_strand_id
1 'polypeptide(L)' 'MTTRRVTDNSKALDAFIAAKANIDTMLERLKALSDDHFEFDPDAINWGAVGSLNSVAADLRKITDFLFGEGEHAA' A
#
# COMPACT_ATOMS: atom_id res chain seq x y z
N MET A 1 -31.19 16.34 31.25
CA MET A 1 -29.73 16.23 31.04
C MET A 1 -29.48 15.12 30.02
N THR A 2 -29.33 15.47 28.75
CA THR A 2 -29.04 14.46 27.71
C THR A 2 -27.53 14.31 27.63
N THR A 3 -27.00 13.24 28.24
CA THR A 3 -25.59 12.89 28.13
C THR A 3 -25.31 12.52 26.67
N ARG A 4 -24.78 13.48 25.90
CA ARG A 4 -24.19 13.22 24.60
C ARG A 4 -23.05 12.22 24.84
N ARG A 5 -23.28 10.93 24.55
CA ARG A 5 -22.18 9.98 24.37
C ARG A 5 -21.32 10.58 23.26
N VAL A 6 -20.21 11.20 23.62
CA VAL A 6 -19.05 11.26 22.74
C VAL A 6 -18.81 9.79 22.41
N THR A 7 -19.16 9.39 21.20
CA THR A 7 -18.72 8.10 20.67
C THR A 7 -17.21 8.14 20.75
N ASP A 8 -16.66 7.40 21.70
CA ASP A 8 -15.23 7.32 21.98
C ASP A 8 -14.57 6.63 20.77
N ASN A 9 -14.33 7.42 19.73
CA ASN A 9 -13.70 6.98 18.49
C ASN A 9 -12.21 6.69 18.71
N SER A 10 -11.70 6.83 19.92
CA SER A 10 -10.31 6.57 20.29
C SER A 10 -9.86 5.17 19.88
N LYS A 11 -10.74 4.16 20.03
CA LYS A 11 -10.46 2.78 19.57
C LYS A 11 -10.40 2.66 18.04
N ALA A 12 -11.29 3.35 17.33
CA ALA A 12 -11.29 3.36 15.87
C ALA A 12 -10.08 4.14 15.32
N LEU A 13 -9.70 5.22 15.99
CA LEU A 13 -8.52 6.02 15.66
C LEU A 13 -7.23 5.24 15.89
N ASP A 14 -7.11 4.54 17.02
CA ASP A 14 -5.98 3.65 17.30
C ASP A 14 -5.87 2.54 16.25
N ALA A 15 -6.99 1.87 15.93
CA ALA A 15 -7.03 0.85 14.87
C ALA A 15 -6.66 1.42 13.49
N PHE A 16 -7.08 2.65 13.18
CA PHE A 16 -6.71 3.33 11.94
C PHE A 16 -5.21 3.66 11.90
N ILE A 17 -4.64 4.18 12.98
CA ILE A 17 -3.20 4.48 13.08
C ILE A 17 -2.38 3.19 12.97
N ALA A 18 -2.82 2.11 13.63
CA ALA A 18 -2.18 0.80 13.54
C ALA A 18 -2.24 0.24 12.11
N ALA A 19 -3.40 0.35 11.44
CA ALA A 19 -3.55 -0.05 10.04
C ALA A 19 -2.65 0.78 9.11
N LYS A 20 -2.59 2.11 9.31
CA LYS A 20 -1.69 2.98 8.56
C LYS A 20 -0.23 2.59 8.78
N ALA A 21 0.20 2.38 10.03
CA ALA A 21 1.57 2.02 10.35
C ALA A 21 1.98 0.68 9.72
N ASN A 22 1.04 -0.26 9.64
CA ASN A 22 1.24 -1.52 8.94
C ASN A 22 1.49 -1.31 7.44
N ILE A 23 0.66 -0.48 6.78
CA ILE A 23 0.83 -0.12 5.36
C ILE A 23 2.16 0.61 5.14
N ASP A 24 2.51 1.58 5.98
CA ASP A 24 3.79 2.30 5.91
C ASP A 24 4.97 1.32 5.96
N THR A 25 4.95 0.36 6.91
CA THR A 25 5.98 -0.67 7.04
C THR A 25 6.09 -1.53 5.77
N MET A 26 4.97 -1.87 5.15
CA MET A 26 4.95 -2.63 3.89
C MET A 26 5.53 -1.83 2.72
N LEU A 27 5.20 -0.54 2.64
CA LEU A 27 5.74 0.37 1.63
C LEU A 27 7.24 0.62 1.81
N GLU A 28 7.71 0.77 3.04
CA GLU A 28 9.14 0.91 3.35
C GLU A 28 9.94 -0.32 2.91
N ARG A 29 9.42 -1.52 3.18
CA ARG A 29 10.04 -2.78 2.71
C ARG A 29 10.10 -2.87 1.20
N LEU A 30 9.02 -2.50 0.52
CA LEU A 30 8.97 -2.47 -0.94
C LEU A 30 9.98 -1.46 -1.51
N LYS A 31 10.12 -0.30 -0.87
CA LYS A 31 11.09 0.73 -1.26
C LYS A 31 12.53 0.24 -1.08
N ALA A 32 12.83 -0.44 0.02
CA ALA A 32 14.14 -1.06 0.25
C ALA A 32 14.46 -2.11 -0.82
N LEU A 33 13.49 -2.97 -1.16
CA LEU A 33 13.63 -3.91 -2.28
C LEU A 33 13.86 -3.18 -3.60
N SER A 34 13.13 -2.10 -3.88
CA SER A 34 13.33 -1.33 -5.11
C SER A 34 14.71 -0.67 -5.21
N ASP A 35 15.30 -0.27 -4.08
CA ASP A 35 16.68 0.27 -4.02
C ASP A 35 17.70 -0.84 -4.35
N ASP A 36 17.45 -2.05 -3.84
CA ASP A 36 18.23 -3.26 -4.11
C ASP A 36 17.85 -3.98 -5.43
N HIS A 37 17.20 -3.28 -6.38
CA HIS A 37 16.78 -3.84 -7.68
C HIS A 37 15.89 -5.09 -7.58
N PHE A 38 15.11 -5.20 -6.50
CA PHE A 38 14.29 -6.36 -6.14
C PHE A 38 15.10 -7.65 -6.04
N GLU A 39 16.35 -7.55 -5.55
CA GLU A 39 17.30 -8.66 -5.45
C GLU A 39 17.62 -9.31 -6.81
N PHE A 40 17.30 -8.63 -7.92
CA PHE A 40 17.66 -9.08 -9.26
C PHE A 40 19.03 -8.54 -9.66
N ASP A 41 19.91 -9.45 -10.02
CA ASP A 41 21.16 -9.11 -10.70
C ASP A 41 20.85 -8.39 -12.03
N PRO A 42 21.29 -7.13 -12.23
CA PRO A 42 21.00 -6.37 -13.45
C PRO A 42 21.57 -7.04 -14.71
N ASP A 43 22.61 -7.86 -14.56
CA ASP A 43 23.23 -8.64 -15.63
C ASP A 43 22.43 -9.92 -15.98
N ALA A 44 21.60 -10.42 -15.05
CA ALA A 44 20.75 -11.60 -15.23
C ALA A 44 19.25 -11.27 -15.43
N ILE A 45 18.89 -9.98 -15.51
CA ILE A 45 17.51 -9.54 -15.79
C ILE A 45 17.09 -10.07 -17.16
N ASN A 46 15.98 -10.80 -17.18
CA ASN A 46 15.34 -11.30 -18.39
C ASN A 46 13.86 -10.87 -18.43
N TRP A 47 13.19 -11.11 -19.56
CA TRP A 47 11.78 -10.78 -19.75
C TRP A 47 10.83 -11.45 -18.73
N GLY A 48 11.21 -12.59 -18.15
CA GLY A 48 10.49 -13.23 -17.04
C GLY A 48 10.55 -12.41 -15.75
N ALA A 49 11.72 -11.86 -15.40
CA ALA A 49 11.89 -10.95 -14.27
C ALA A 49 11.06 -9.67 -14.43
N VAL A 50 11.05 -9.11 -15.65
CA VAL A 50 10.21 -7.96 -16.02
C VAL A 50 8.73 -8.30 -15.85
N GLY A 51 8.30 -9.50 -16.26
CA GLY A 51 6.93 -9.98 -16.06
C GLY A 51 6.52 -10.03 -14.59
N SER A 52 7.39 -10.58 -13.72
CA SER A 52 7.16 -10.64 -12.28
C SER A 52 7.05 -9.25 -11.65
N LEU A 53 7.94 -8.31 -12.01
CA LEU A 53 7.86 -6.92 -11.53
C LEU A 53 6.61 -6.21 -12.02
N ASN A 54 6.21 -6.44 -13.27
CA ASN A 54 5.01 -5.85 -13.83
C ASN A 54 3.72 -6.35 -13.13
N SER A 55 3.69 -7.62 -12.70
CA SER A 55 2.60 -8.13 -11.85
C SER A 55 2.53 -7.39 -10.52
N VAL A 56 3.66 -7.24 -9.82
CA VAL A 56 3.73 -6.49 -8.55
C VAL A 56 3.28 -5.04 -8.74
N ALA A 57 3.74 -4.37 -9.81
CA ALA A 57 3.33 -3.00 -10.14
C ALA A 57 1.82 -2.89 -10.44
N ALA A 58 1.23 -3.89 -11.08
CA ALA A 58 -0.21 -3.91 -11.34
C ALA A 58 -1.03 -4.06 -10.05
N ASP A 59 -0.58 -4.87 -9.09
CA ASP A 59 -1.25 -5.00 -7.79
C ASP A 59 -1.11 -3.72 -6.95
N LEU A 60 0.08 -3.11 -6.92
CA LEU A 60 0.26 -1.77 -6.33
C LEU A 60 -0.67 -0.75 -6.95
N ARG A 61 -0.80 -0.75 -8.29
CA ARG A 61 -1.71 0.16 -8.99
C ARG A 61 -3.16 -0.03 -8.57
N LYS A 62 -3.63 -1.27 -8.42
CA LYS A 62 -4.99 -1.55 -7.93
C LYS A 62 -5.19 -1.06 -6.50
N ILE A 63 -4.19 -1.26 -5.64
CA ILE A 63 -4.22 -0.79 -4.25
C ILE A 63 -4.28 0.74 -4.22
N THR A 64 -3.46 1.43 -5.02
CA THR A 64 -3.50 2.89 -5.10
C THR A 64 -4.80 3.39 -5.72
N ASP A 65 -5.31 2.77 -6.78
CA ASP A 65 -6.58 3.13 -7.41
C ASP A 65 -7.75 3.03 -6.42
N PHE A 66 -7.78 1.97 -5.61
CA PHE A 66 -8.72 1.79 -4.52
C PHE A 66 -8.58 2.84 -3.41
N LEU A 67 -7.34 3.19 -3.02
CA LEU A 67 -7.07 4.16 -1.96
C LEU A 67 -7.31 5.62 -2.39
N PHE A 68 -7.04 5.96 -3.65
CA PHE A 68 -7.21 7.29 -4.21
C PHE A 68 -8.59 7.50 -4.86
N GLY A 69 -9.39 6.43 -5.00
CA GLY A 69 -10.74 6.50 -5.54
C GLY A 69 -10.80 6.83 -7.04
N GLU A 70 -9.70 6.66 -7.77
CA GLU A 70 -9.67 6.89 -9.23
C GLU A 70 -10.52 5.86 -10.01
N GLY A 71 -10.84 4.71 -9.40
CA GLY A 71 -11.76 3.71 -9.96
C GLY A 71 -13.25 4.04 -9.85
N GLU A 72 -13.66 5.04 -9.06
CA GLU A 72 -15.09 5.43 -8.90
C GLU A 72 -15.40 6.89 -9.30
N HIS A 73 -14.41 7.68 -9.75
CA HIS A 73 -14.64 9.05 -10.24
C HIS A 73 -13.83 9.46 -11.49
N ALA A 74 -13.59 8.54 -12.42
CA ALA A 74 -13.30 8.89 -13.81
C ALA A 74 -14.53 8.56 -14.69
N ALA A 75 -15.55 9.42 -14.58
CA ALA A 75 -16.61 9.53 -15.60
C ALA A 75 -16.08 10.26 -16.84
#